data_AF-A0A0K1TNU9-F1
#
_entry.id   AF-A0A0K1TNU9-F1
#
_cell.length_a   1.000
_cell.length_b   1.000
_cell.length_c   1.000
_cell.angle_alpha   90.00
_cell.angle_beta   90.00
_cell.angle_gamma   90.00
#
_symmetry.space_group_name_H-M   'P 1'
#
loop_
_entity.id
_entity.type
_entity.pdbx_description
1 polymer ?
#
loop_
_entity_poly.entity_id
_entity_poly.type
_entity_poly.pdbx_seq_one_letter_code
_entity_poly.pdbx_strand_id
1 'polypeptide(L)'
;MNLGLFAGLIMAAAPPAKAQVGAPVIQTRFTADPAPMVHDGVVYLYTSHDEDDASGFKMLDWQLYSSTDMVNWTDRGTVASLKTFPWAVQTNDAWAPQVIARNGKFYPYVPISVPGSPKNVIAVAVADKPEGPFTDVLGKPLIAAHDGFIDPTVWIYDD
;
A
#
# COMPACT_ATOMS: atom_id res chain seq x y z
N MET A 1 -30.91 30.62 58.69
CA MET A 1 -29.75 30.12 57.93
C MET A 1 -30.27 29.56 56.62
N ASN A 2 -30.05 30.27 55.50
CA ASN A 2 -30.46 29.82 54.17
C ASN A 2 -29.37 28.89 53.60
N LEU A 3 -29.69 27.61 53.41
CA LEU A 3 -28.85 26.70 52.64
C LEU A 3 -29.12 26.90 51.15
N GLY A 4 -28.16 27.51 50.45
CA GLY A 4 -28.16 27.61 48.99
C GLY A 4 -27.83 26.25 48.36
N LEU A 5 -28.69 25.80 47.44
CA LEU A 5 -28.49 24.61 46.63
C LEU A 5 -27.59 25.00 45.43
N PHE A 6 -26.33 24.53 45.41
CA PHE A 6 -25.48 24.63 44.22
C PHE A 6 -25.80 23.46 43.28
N ALA A 7 -26.50 23.73 42.19
CA ALA A 7 -26.65 22.79 41.08
C ALA A 7 -25.37 22.84 40.22
N GLY A 8 -24.51 21.82 40.35
CA GLY A 8 -23.36 21.65 39.48
C GLY A 8 -23.81 21.22 38.08
N LEU A 9 -23.55 22.05 37.07
CA LEU A 9 -23.82 21.74 35.68
C LEU A 9 -22.77 20.71 35.20
N ILE A 10 -23.17 19.45 35.02
CA ILE A 10 -22.34 18.44 34.35
C ILE A 10 -22.44 18.75 32.85
N MET A 11 -21.39 19.35 32.27
CA MET A 11 -21.24 19.40 30.82
C MET A 11 -20.91 17.99 30.32
N ALA A 12 -21.89 17.35 29.69
CA ALA A 12 -21.64 16.15 28.90
C ALA A 12 -20.74 16.55 27.71
N ALA A 13 -19.53 16.00 27.64
CA ALA A 13 -18.66 16.16 26.49
C ALA A 13 -19.36 15.52 25.28
N ALA A 14 -19.60 16.31 24.23
CA ALA A 14 -20.09 15.78 22.97
C ALA A 14 -19.06 14.79 22.40
N PRO A 15 -19.49 13.66 21.79
CA PRO A 15 -18.56 12.77 21.11
C PRO A 15 -17.82 13.56 20.02
N PRO A 16 -16.52 13.30 19.80
CA PRO A 16 -15.77 13.99 18.76
C PRO A 16 -16.47 13.80 17.42
N ALA A 17 -16.68 14.90 16.71
CA ALA A 17 -17.25 14.88 15.37
C ALA A 17 -16.38 13.98 14.47
N LYS A 18 -17.01 13.09 13.70
CA LYS A 18 -16.29 12.32 12.67
C LYS A 18 -15.75 13.31 11.65
N ALA A 19 -14.43 13.47 11.60
CA ALA A 19 -13.78 14.24 10.55
C ALA A 19 -14.09 13.57 9.21
N GLN A 20 -14.62 14.34 8.27
CA GLN A 20 -14.88 13.88 6.91
C GLN A 20 -13.60 14.11 6.09
N VAL A 21 -12.94 13.04 5.65
CA VAL A 21 -11.76 13.16 4.79
C VAL A 21 -12.18 13.53 3.38
N GLY A 22 -11.59 14.60 2.85
CA GLY A 22 -11.69 14.95 1.43
C GLY A 22 -10.74 14.10 0.59
N ALA A 23 -11.13 13.82 -0.65
CA ALA A 23 -10.21 13.22 -1.61
C ALA A 23 -9.22 14.28 -2.15
N PRO A 24 -7.96 13.93 -2.44
CA PRO A 24 -7.33 12.62 -2.21
C PRO A 24 -6.94 12.38 -0.74
N VAL A 25 -6.96 11.12 -0.31
CA VAL A 25 -6.65 10.72 1.09
C VAL A 25 -5.16 10.89 1.43
N ILE A 26 -4.29 10.78 0.43
CA ILE A 26 -2.87 11.12 0.52
C ILE A 26 -2.62 12.37 -0.31
N GLN A 27 -1.94 13.36 0.27
CA GLN A 27 -1.70 14.67 -0.35
C GLN A 27 -0.21 15.01 -0.47
N THR A 28 0.67 14.11 -0.02
CA THR A 28 2.13 14.32 0.02
C THR A 28 2.86 13.69 -1.16
N ARG A 29 2.23 12.80 -1.92
CA ARG A 29 2.79 12.11 -3.09
C ARG A 29 1.70 11.83 -4.12
N PHE A 30 2.07 11.72 -5.40
CA PHE A 30 1.19 11.19 -6.43
C PHE A 30 1.13 9.68 -6.35
N THR A 31 -0.03 9.14 -5.98
CA THR A 31 -0.23 7.72 -5.76
C THR A 31 -1.28 7.17 -6.71
N ALA A 32 -1.06 5.96 -7.20
CA ALA A 32 -1.96 5.23 -8.09
C ALA A 32 -2.12 3.77 -7.62
N ASP A 33 -2.99 3.03 -8.29
CA ASP A 33 -3.19 1.59 -8.12
C ASP A 33 -3.32 1.12 -6.65
N PRO A 34 -4.32 1.62 -5.90
CA PRO A 34 -4.44 1.33 -4.48
C PRO A 34 -4.82 -0.13 -4.21
N ALA A 35 -4.03 -0.81 -3.37
CA ALA A 35 -4.30 -2.16 -2.89
C ALA A 35 -4.31 -2.22 -1.35
N PRO A 36 -5.50 -2.09 -0.73
CA PRO A 36 -5.62 -2.16 0.72
C PRO A 36 -5.55 -3.61 1.23
N MET A 37 -4.90 -3.80 2.38
CA MET A 37 -4.87 -5.05 3.15
C MET A 37 -5.15 -4.73 4.61
N VAL A 38 -6.04 -5.48 5.25
CA VAL A 38 -6.27 -5.39 6.70
C VAL A 38 -5.42 -6.44 7.41
N HIS A 39 -4.63 -6.03 8.39
CA HIS A 39 -3.85 -6.93 9.23
C HIS A 39 -3.78 -6.38 10.66
N ASP A 40 -4.10 -7.21 11.65
CA ASP A 40 -4.09 -6.86 13.09
C ASP A 40 -4.80 -5.53 13.43
N GLY A 41 -5.97 -5.30 12.80
CA GLY A 41 -6.79 -4.10 13.04
C GLY A 41 -6.27 -2.83 12.38
N VAL A 42 -5.24 -2.92 11.54
CA VAL A 42 -4.67 -1.82 10.76
C VAL A 42 -4.97 -2.03 9.28
N VAL A 43 -5.42 -0.98 8.60
CA VAL A 43 -5.50 -0.93 7.14
C VAL A 43 -4.14 -0.48 6.61
N TYR A 44 -3.52 -1.30 5.79
CA TYR A 44 -2.31 -1.02 5.03
C TYR A 44 -2.70 -0.75 3.58
N LEU A 45 -2.50 0.47 3.10
CA LEU A 45 -2.75 0.90 1.74
C LEU A 45 -1.43 0.94 0.97
N TYR A 46 -1.21 -0.07 0.15
CA TYR A 46 -0.09 -0.09 -0.80
C TYR A 46 -0.51 0.63 -2.07
N THR A 47 0.40 1.40 -2.64
CA THR A 47 0.17 2.12 -3.90
C THR A 47 1.40 1.99 -4.79
N SER A 48 1.19 2.12 -6.09
CA SER A 48 2.25 2.57 -6.97
C SER A 48 2.48 4.10 -6.78
N HIS A 49 3.56 4.62 -7.34
CA HIS A 49 4.00 6.01 -7.13
C HIS A 49 4.41 6.63 -8.46
N ASP A 50 3.75 7.72 -8.84
CA ASP A 50 4.23 8.58 -9.93
C ASP A 50 5.20 9.61 -9.34
N GLU A 51 6.42 9.65 -9.87
CA GLU A 51 7.47 10.58 -9.42
C GLU A 51 7.06 12.06 -9.64
N ASP A 52 7.57 12.97 -8.81
CA ASP A 52 7.20 14.40 -8.84
C ASP A 52 7.44 15.09 -10.19
N ASP A 53 8.42 14.62 -10.97
CA ASP A 53 8.80 15.13 -12.29
C ASP A 53 8.18 14.34 -13.45
N ALA A 54 7.19 13.49 -13.19
CA ALA A 54 6.53 12.66 -14.18
C ALA A 54 5.74 13.50 -15.21
N SER A 55 6.03 13.31 -16.51
CA SER A 55 5.25 13.88 -17.63
C SER A 55 4.29 12.86 -18.26
N GLY A 56 4.21 11.67 -17.68
CA GLY A 56 3.46 10.46 -18.05
C GLY A 56 3.68 9.46 -16.91
N PHE A 57 3.55 8.15 -17.12
CA PHE A 57 3.91 7.20 -16.07
C PHE A 57 5.43 7.23 -15.82
N LYS A 58 5.83 7.53 -14.59
CA LYS A 58 7.21 7.39 -14.12
C LYS A 58 7.16 6.80 -12.72
N MET A 59 7.31 5.48 -12.65
CA MET A 59 7.02 4.70 -11.46
C MET A 59 8.21 3.82 -11.12
N LEU A 60 8.87 4.11 -10.00
CA LEU A 60 10.12 3.45 -9.60
C LEU A 60 9.96 2.60 -8.35
N ASP A 61 8.91 2.85 -7.58
CA ASP A 61 8.72 2.23 -6.28
C ASP A 61 7.25 2.12 -5.84
N TRP A 62 7.04 1.40 -4.75
CA TRP A 62 5.74 1.23 -4.12
C TRP A 62 5.75 1.86 -2.73
N GLN A 63 4.70 2.62 -2.44
CA GLN A 63 4.51 3.33 -1.18
C GLN A 63 3.55 2.57 -0.28
N LEU A 64 3.66 2.80 1.04
CA LEU A 64 2.73 2.28 2.02
C LEU A 64 2.21 3.39 2.91
N TYR A 65 0.90 3.35 3.15
CA TYR A 65 0.22 4.14 4.15
C TYR A 65 -0.54 3.23 5.10
N SER A 66 -0.71 3.62 6.36
CA SER A 66 -1.49 2.83 7.31
C SER A 66 -2.47 3.66 8.10
N SER A 67 -3.65 3.12 8.38
CA SER A 67 -4.67 3.77 9.20
C SER A 67 -5.41 2.76 10.10
N THR A 68 -5.84 3.21 11.27
CA THR A 68 -6.72 2.45 12.18
C THR A 68 -8.15 2.99 12.20
N ASP A 69 -8.41 4.13 11.54
CA ASP A 69 -9.69 4.83 11.58
C ASP A 69 -10.20 5.29 10.20
N MET A 70 -9.45 4.97 9.12
CA MET A 70 -9.69 5.37 7.73
C MET A 70 -9.69 6.88 7.50
N VAL A 71 -9.28 7.67 8.50
CA VAL A 71 -9.26 9.13 8.48
C VAL A 71 -7.83 9.63 8.56
N ASN A 72 -7.09 9.16 9.55
CA ASN A 72 -5.72 9.53 9.83
C ASN A 72 -4.79 8.47 9.21
N TRP A 73 -4.03 8.88 8.21
CA TRP A 73 -3.09 8.02 7.49
C TRP A 73 -1.66 8.33 7.92
N THR A 74 -0.93 7.29 8.32
CA THR A 74 0.51 7.35 8.57
C THR A 74 1.25 6.97 7.29
N ASP A 75 2.07 7.87 6.77
CA ASP A 75 3.03 7.59 5.69
C ASP A 75 4.13 6.66 6.22
N ARG A 76 4.28 5.49 5.60
CA ARG A 76 5.32 4.48 5.91
C ARG A 76 6.47 4.49 4.89
N GLY A 77 6.39 5.36 3.89
CA GLY A 77 7.38 5.55 2.83
C GLY A 77 7.43 4.40 1.82
N THR A 78 8.53 4.36 1.09
CA THR A 78 8.83 3.33 0.09
C THR A 78 9.08 1.98 0.77
N VAL A 79 8.26 0.98 0.47
CA VAL A 79 8.38 -0.38 1.06
C VAL A 79 9.10 -1.38 0.16
N ALA A 80 9.02 -1.17 -1.16
CA ALA A 80 9.72 -1.94 -2.17
C ALA A 80 9.97 -1.05 -3.39
N SER A 81 10.91 -1.44 -4.25
CA SER A 81 11.18 -0.72 -5.50
C SER A 81 11.58 -1.70 -6.60
N LEU A 82 11.80 -1.20 -7.82
CA LEU A 82 12.37 -2.02 -8.90
C LEU A 82 13.72 -2.67 -8.49
N LYS A 83 14.46 -2.07 -7.54
CA LYS A 83 15.71 -2.64 -7.00
C LYS A 83 15.50 -3.89 -6.16
N THR A 84 14.28 -4.13 -5.67
CA THR A 84 13.91 -5.39 -5.02
C THR A 84 14.06 -6.57 -5.99
N PHE A 85 13.90 -6.33 -7.29
CA PHE A 85 14.00 -7.32 -8.37
C PHE A 85 15.13 -6.93 -9.33
N PRO A 86 16.40 -7.26 -9.03
CA PRO A 86 17.56 -6.75 -9.77
C PRO A 86 17.64 -7.22 -11.23
N TRP A 87 16.85 -8.24 -11.60
CA TRP A 87 16.72 -8.76 -12.97
C TRP A 87 15.72 -7.96 -13.83
N ALA A 88 14.93 -7.07 -13.24
CA ALA A 88 13.93 -6.26 -13.92
C ALA A 88 14.53 -4.98 -14.53
N VAL A 89 13.78 -4.35 -15.43
CA VAL A 89 14.07 -2.98 -15.88
C VAL A 89 13.99 -2.03 -14.68
N GLN A 90 14.98 -1.16 -14.52
CA GLN A 90 15.16 -0.33 -13.32
C GLN A 90 14.69 1.13 -13.49
N THR A 91 14.15 1.48 -14.66
CA THR A 91 13.92 2.88 -15.05
C THR A 91 12.45 3.29 -15.05
N ASN A 92 11.52 2.34 -15.01
CA ASN A 92 10.08 2.58 -14.96
C ASN A 92 9.32 1.27 -14.66
N ASP A 93 7.99 1.34 -14.68
CA ASP A 93 7.07 0.21 -14.66
C ASP A 93 6.97 -0.50 -13.29
N ALA A 94 7.11 0.22 -12.18
CA ALA A 94 6.65 -0.23 -10.86
C ALA A 94 5.11 -0.08 -10.74
N TRP A 95 4.38 -0.94 -11.46
CA TRP A 95 2.93 -0.85 -11.64
C TRP A 95 2.11 -1.49 -10.50
N ALA A 96 0.78 -1.60 -10.68
CA ALA A 96 -0.23 -1.96 -9.69
C ALA A 96 0.12 -3.14 -8.75
N PRO A 97 0.45 -2.89 -7.47
CA PRO A 97 0.76 -3.96 -6.52
C PRO A 97 -0.50 -4.61 -5.95
N GLN A 98 -0.38 -5.82 -5.40
CA GLN A 98 -1.23 -6.29 -4.31
C GLN A 98 -0.42 -7.09 -3.28
N VAL A 99 -0.63 -6.81 -1.99
CA VAL A 99 0.01 -7.54 -0.89
C VAL A 99 -1.03 -8.40 -0.16
N ILE A 100 -0.65 -9.63 0.17
CA ILE A 100 -1.46 -10.52 1.01
C ILE A 100 -0.63 -11.13 2.13
N ALA A 101 -1.24 -11.27 3.31
CA ALA A 101 -0.65 -11.96 4.45
C ALA A 101 -0.98 -13.46 4.39
N ARG A 102 0.02 -14.32 4.58
CA ARG A 102 -0.17 -15.77 4.73
C ARG A 102 0.93 -16.34 5.62
N ASN A 103 0.56 -17.20 6.58
CA ASN A 103 1.50 -17.92 7.44
C ASN A 103 2.55 -17.03 8.13
N GLY A 104 2.14 -15.85 8.63
CA GLY A 104 3.04 -14.90 9.31
C GLY A 104 4.07 -14.22 8.38
N LYS A 105 3.78 -14.19 7.07
CA LYS A 105 4.59 -13.55 6.04
C LYS A 105 3.68 -12.68 5.16
N PHE A 106 4.29 -11.73 4.46
CA PHE A 106 3.61 -10.81 3.56
C PHE A 106 4.20 -10.94 2.17
N TYR A 107 3.32 -11.09 1.17
CA TYR A 107 3.70 -11.38 -0.20
C TYR A 107 3.16 -10.28 -1.12
N PRO A 108 4.00 -9.33 -1.54
CA PRO A 108 3.68 -8.42 -2.63
C PRO A 108 3.77 -9.17 -3.96
N TYR A 109 2.70 -9.09 -4.73
CA TYR A 109 2.66 -9.45 -6.14
C TYR A 109 2.67 -8.15 -6.93
N VAL A 110 3.67 -8.01 -7.80
CA VAL A 110 3.89 -6.76 -8.52
C VAL A 110 4.10 -7.03 -10.01
N PRO A 111 3.39 -6.30 -10.89
CA PRO A 111 3.66 -6.30 -12.31
C PRO A 111 4.84 -5.36 -12.59
N ILE A 112 5.84 -5.87 -13.29
CA ILE A 112 7.05 -5.11 -13.68
C ILE A 112 7.49 -5.50 -15.09
N SER A 113 8.41 -4.73 -15.66
CA SER A 113 9.00 -5.02 -16.98
C SER A 113 10.36 -5.72 -16.89
N VAL A 114 10.61 -6.65 -17.81
CA VAL A 114 11.94 -7.22 -18.09
C VAL A 114 12.49 -6.76 -19.44
N PRO A 115 13.80 -6.86 -19.70
CA PRO A 115 14.36 -6.58 -21.02
C PRO A 115 13.78 -7.50 -22.11
N GLY A 116 13.48 -6.95 -23.28
CA GLY A 116 12.98 -7.69 -24.44
C GLY A 116 11.48 -7.46 -24.72
N SER A 117 10.90 -8.32 -25.56
CA SER A 117 9.46 -8.33 -25.87
C SER A 117 9.01 -9.79 -26.06
N PRO A 118 7.89 -10.21 -25.45
CA PRO A 118 7.02 -9.45 -24.53
C PRO A 118 7.76 -9.09 -23.23
N LYS A 119 7.37 -7.97 -22.58
CA LYS A 119 8.12 -7.43 -21.43
C LYS A 119 7.42 -7.55 -20.07
N ASN A 120 6.10 -7.72 -20.02
CA ASN A 120 5.36 -7.66 -18.76
C ASN A 120 5.40 -8.99 -18.04
N VAL A 121 5.80 -8.97 -16.77
CA VAL A 121 5.86 -10.14 -15.89
C VAL A 121 5.19 -9.84 -14.56
N ILE A 122 4.82 -10.89 -13.81
CA ILE A 122 4.47 -10.75 -12.39
C ILE A 122 5.63 -11.26 -11.55
N ALA A 123 6.11 -10.43 -10.63
CA ALA A 123 7.11 -10.78 -9.63
C ALA A 123 6.44 -10.98 -8.26
N VAL A 124 7.12 -11.71 -7.38
CA VAL A 124 6.71 -11.90 -5.99
C VAL A 124 7.91 -11.75 -5.07
N ALA A 125 7.74 -10.99 -3.99
CA ALA A 125 8.70 -10.90 -2.91
C ALA A 125 8.08 -11.39 -1.60
N VAL A 126 8.86 -11.38 -0.52
CA VAL A 126 8.39 -11.76 0.81
C VAL A 126 8.98 -10.85 1.89
N ALA A 127 8.21 -10.60 2.95
CA ALA A 127 8.67 -9.96 4.17
C ALA A 127 8.05 -10.60 5.42
N ASP A 128 8.69 -10.37 6.58
CA ASP A 128 8.18 -10.75 7.90
C ASP A 128 7.16 -9.76 8.47
N LYS A 129 7.09 -8.56 7.89
CA LYS A 129 6.23 -7.45 8.34
C LYS A 129 5.52 -6.81 7.15
N PRO A 130 4.35 -6.17 7.35
CA PRO A 130 3.64 -5.51 6.26
C PRO A 130 4.45 -4.35 5.67
N GLU A 131 5.28 -3.66 6.45
CA GLU A 131 6.17 -2.58 5.99
C GLU A 131 7.48 -3.06 5.35
N GLY A 132 7.68 -4.38 5.21
CA GLY A 132 8.92 -4.93 4.68
C GLY A 132 10.03 -5.09 5.74
N PRO A 133 11.31 -5.14 5.32
CA PRO A 133 11.78 -5.02 3.94
C PRO A 133 11.36 -6.22 3.09
N PHE A 134 10.87 -5.96 1.88
CA PHE A 134 10.53 -7.01 0.92
C PHE A 134 11.76 -7.50 0.16
N THR A 135 11.91 -8.82 0.07
CA THR A 135 13.01 -9.48 -0.65
C THR A 135 12.46 -10.39 -1.75
N ASP A 136 13.02 -10.31 -2.96
CA ASP A 136 12.70 -11.26 -4.04
C ASP A 136 12.98 -12.69 -3.58
N VAL A 137 11.94 -13.52 -3.58
CA VAL A 137 11.98 -14.90 -3.08
C VAL A 137 12.28 -15.91 -4.19
N LEU A 138 12.21 -15.51 -5.46
CA LEU A 138 12.38 -16.41 -6.61
C LEU A 138 13.65 -16.13 -7.42
N GLY A 139 14.14 -14.89 -7.45
CA GLY A 139 15.24 -14.47 -8.32
C GLY A 139 14.88 -14.48 -9.81
N LYS A 140 13.58 -14.57 -10.12
CA LYS A 140 12.99 -14.64 -11.47
C LYS A 140 11.49 -14.32 -11.41
N PRO A 141 10.84 -14.10 -12.56
CA PRO A 141 9.39 -13.93 -12.61
C PRO A 141 8.61 -15.11 -12.00
N LEU A 142 7.53 -14.80 -11.28
CA LEU A 142 6.51 -15.77 -10.90
C LEU A 142 5.68 -16.17 -12.12
N ILE A 143 5.22 -15.18 -12.88
CA ILE A 143 4.55 -15.37 -14.16
C ILE A 143 5.48 -14.86 -15.26
N ALA A 144 5.75 -15.71 -16.25
CA ALA A 144 6.65 -15.42 -17.37
C ALA A 144 6.11 -14.30 -18.28
N ALA A 145 7.00 -13.74 -19.10
CA ALA A 145 6.69 -12.55 -19.87
C ALA A 145 5.62 -12.80 -20.94
N HIS A 146 4.63 -11.92 -20.98
CA HIS A 146 3.58 -11.90 -22.01
C HIS A 146 3.01 -10.49 -22.15
N ASP A 147 2.45 -10.16 -23.31
CA ASP A 147 1.80 -8.87 -23.51
C ASP A 147 0.57 -8.74 -22.60
N GLY A 148 0.49 -7.64 -21.86
CA GLY A 148 -0.65 -7.33 -20.99
C GLY A 148 -0.73 -8.13 -19.70
N PHE A 149 0.32 -8.88 -19.33
CA PHE A 149 0.39 -9.54 -18.01
C PHE A 149 0.75 -8.51 -16.93
N ILE A 150 -0.26 -7.77 -16.51
CA ILE A 150 -0.21 -6.72 -15.50
C ILE A 150 -1.31 -6.92 -14.46
N ASP A 151 -1.37 -6.03 -13.46
CA ASP A 151 -2.46 -5.86 -12.51
C ASP A 151 -2.89 -7.16 -11.79
N PRO A 152 -1.95 -7.83 -11.08
CA PRO A 152 -2.26 -9.06 -10.38
C PRO A 152 -3.28 -8.80 -9.28
N THR A 153 -4.19 -9.76 -9.10
CA THR A 153 -4.94 -9.88 -7.87
C THR A 153 -4.79 -11.26 -7.24
N VAL A 154 -4.62 -11.29 -5.93
CA VAL A 154 -4.44 -12.50 -5.13
C VAL A 154 -5.53 -12.59 -4.07
N TRP A 155 -6.06 -13.80 -3.91
CA TRP A 155 -7.05 -14.15 -2.90
C TRP A 155 -6.69 -15.49 -2.28
N ILE A 156 -6.89 -15.61 -0.97
CA ILE A 156 -6.83 -16.89 -0.26
C ILE A 156 -8.28 -17.27 0.01
N TYR A 157 -8.73 -18.34 -0.63
CA TYR A 157 -10.05 -18.89 -0.38
C TYR A 157 -10.09 -19.56 1.01
N ASP A 158 -11.29 -19.86 1.48
CA ASP A 158 -11.51 -20.43 2.81
C ASP A 158 -11.19 -21.94 2.91
N ASP A 159 -10.90 -22.61 1.79
CA ASP A 159 -10.57 -24.05 1.70
C ASP A 159 -9.07 -24.39 1.53
#